data_AF-A0A917ABH7-F1
#
_entry.id   AF-A0A917ABH7-F1
#
_cell.length_a   1.000
_cell.length_b   1.000
_cell.length_c   1.000
_cell.angle_alpha   90.00
_cell.angle_beta   90.00
_cell.angle_gamma   90.00
#
_symmetry.space_group_name_H-M   'P 1'
#
loop_
_entity.id
_entity.type
_entity.pdbx_description
1 polymer ?
#
loop_
_entity_poly.entity_id
_entity_poly.type
_entity_poly.pdbx_seq_one_letter_code
_entity_poly.pdbx_strand_id
1 'polypeptide(L)'
;MVLVCNAPRFVFLKTRKTAGTSVEMLLEPYCVPDGTEITEERGVTVCSKGIAGARMRTLPAWRRRLPFLKNWENHMPAERIRTYIGKEKWDASLKIATVRDPYARMVSMFHWRARNEDTNAWSDDEAKERFLTFLNGSWPDDSRIVMIDGECVVDHFIRFENRDADIAELGRKLGITLDPSSLQHTKNTTSARRSRSTDDYYTPEAREVVERRLHWLFDKAGYTRKSA
;
A
#
# COMPACT_ATOMS: atom_id res chain seq x y z
N MET A 1 -0.97 1.83 7.25
CA MET A 1 -1.80 2.75 8.03
C MET A 1 -2.20 3.89 7.12
N VAL A 2 -2.88 4.90 7.66
CA VAL A 2 -3.02 6.22 7.04
C VAL A 2 -2.06 7.18 7.74
N LEU A 3 -1.41 8.05 6.98
CA LEU A 3 -0.73 9.23 7.52
C LEU A 3 -1.46 10.48 7.06
N VAL A 4 -1.57 11.46 7.93
CA VAL A 4 -2.07 12.80 7.61
C VAL A 4 -1.10 13.79 8.24
N CYS A 5 -0.41 14.58 7.43
CA CYS A 5 0.50 15.62 7.92
C CYS A 5 -0.12 17.00 7.73
N ASN A 6 0.11 17.90 8.69
CA ASN A 6 -0.37 19.27 8.64
C ASN A 6 0.64 20.22 7.98
N ALA A 7 1.92 19.88 8.00
CA ALA A 7 3.01 20.70 7.45
C ALA A 7 4.25 19.83 7.16
N PRO A 8 4.59 19.55 5.89
CA PRO A 8 3.81 19.87 4.69
C PRO A 8 2.48 19.10 4.64
N ARG A 9 1.45 19.65 3.97
CA ARG A 9 0.12 19.01 3.94
C ARG A 9 0.09 17.82 3.01
N PHE A 10 -0.04 16.62 3.57
CA PHE A 10 -0.24 15.41 2.78
C PHE A 10 -1.12 14.38 3.47
N VAL A 11 -1.70 13.48 2.67
CA VAL A 11 -2.39 12.27 3.11
C VAL A 11 -1.75 11.07 2.40
N PHE A 12 -1.26 10.10 3.17
CA PHE A 12 -0.74 8.85 2.62
C PHE A 12 -1.80 7.75 2.62
N LEU A 13 -2.22 7.35 1.42
CA LEU A 13 -3.20 6.32 1.10
C LEU A 13 -2.46 5.00 0.82
N LYS A 14 -2.15 4.24 1.87
CA LYS A 14 -1.37 3.00 1.73
C LYS A 14 -2.19 1.89 1.08
N THR A 15 -1.80 1.48 -0.13
CA THR A 15 -2.28 0.26 -0.78
C THR A 15 -1.52 -0.98 -0.28
N ARG A 16 -2.03 -2.16 -0.59
CA ARG A 16 -1.52 -3.47 -0.18
C ARG A 16 -0.50 -3.99 -1.18
N LYS A 17 0.57 -4.58 -0.63
CA LYS A 17 1.60 -5.34 -1.36
C LYS A 17 2.48 -4.50 -2.31
N THR A 18 2.62 -3.22 -1.97
CA THR A 18 3.35 -2.18 -2.73
C THR A 18 4.58 -1.65 -1.99
N ALA A 19 5.08 -2.40 -1.00
CA ALA A 19 6.11 -1.95 -0.05
C ALA A 19 5.77 -0.64 0.71
N GLY A 20 4.47 -0.32 0.81
CA GLY A 20 4.03 0.89 1.49
C GLY A 20 4.39 0.99 2.97
N THR A 21 4.91 -0.05 3.64
CA THR A 21 5.43 0.10 5.03
C THR A 21 6.71 0.92 5.05
N SER A 22 7.64 0.71 4.11
CA SER A 22 8.88 1.48 4.09
C SER A 22 8.58 2.96 3.80
N VAL A 23 7.73 3.25 2.80
CA VAL A 23 7.31 4.64 2.49
C VAL A 23 6.58 5.29 3.67
N GLU A 24 5.76 4.53 4.37
CA GLU A 24 5.09 5.00 5.58
C GLU A 24 6.10 5.40 6.66
N MET A 25 7.13 4.58 6.91
CA MET A 25 8.19 4.90 7.89
C MET A 25 9.02 6.11 7.47
N LEU A 26 9.22 6.33 6.18
CA LEU A 26 9.89 7.53 5.65
C LEU A 26 9.07 8.81 5.90
N LEU A 27 7.75 8.73 5.76
CA LEU A 27 6.85 9.90 5.89
C LEU A 27 6.36 10.13 7.33
N GLU A 28 6.41 9.11 8.18
CA GLU A 28 5.90 9.16 9.55
C GLU A 28 6.54 10.24 10.43
N PRO A 29 7.87 10.52 10.38
CA PRO A 29 8.50 11.57 11.20
C PRO A 29 7.84 12.95 11.08
N TYR A 30 7.23 13.25 9.93
CA TYR A 30 6.52 14.52 9.70
C TYR A 30 5.12 14.56 10.36
N CYS A 31 4.58 13.40 10.76
CA CYS A 31 3.23 13.26 11.30
C CYS A 31 3.19 13.08 12.83
N VAL A 32 4.34 12.92 13.47
CA VAL A 32 4.49 12.58 14.91
C VAL A 32 5.39 13.60 15.62
N PRO A 33 5.34 13.73 16.95
CA PRO A 33 6.24 14.61 17.70
C PRO A 33 7.72 14.32 17.41
N ASP A 34 8.57 15.35 17.47
CA ASP A 34 10.02 15.18 17.30
C ASP A 34 10.59 14.20 18.34
N GLY A 35 11.56 13.38 17.92
CA GLY A 35 12.16 12.34 18.76
C GLY A 35 11.29 11.08 18.94
N THR A 36 10.11 11.00 18.32
CA THR A 36 9.33 9.76 18.30
C THR A 36 10.10 8.67 17.55
N GLU A 37 10.34 7.54 18.21
CA GLU A 37 10.94 6.36 17.59
C GLU A 37 10.00 5.76 16.53
N ILE A 38 10.54 5.45 15.35
CA ILE A 38 9.78 4.89 14.23
C ILE A 38 10.01 3.38 14.16
N THR A 39 8.99 2.59 14.49
CA THR A 39 9.07 1.12 14.59
C THR A 39 8.01 0.41 13.76
N GLU A 40 8.22 -0.85 13.35
CA GLU A 40 7.22 -1.61 12.58
C GLU A 40 5.90 -1.87 13.31
N GLU A 41 5.87 -1.74 14.63
CA GLU A 41 4.69 -1.98 15.46
C GLU A 41 4.39 -0.74 16.30
N ARG A 42 3.23 -0.11 16.05
CA ARG A 42 2.84 1.11 16.79
C ARG A 42 1.34 1.33 16.85
N GLY A 43 0.93 2.09 17.86
CA GLY A 43 -0.43 2.58 18.04
C GLY A 43 -0.77 3.79 17.17
N VAL A 44 -1.95 4.35 17.40
CA VAL A 44 -2.36 5.62 16.77
C VAL A 44 -1.71 6.79 17.50
N THR A 45 -1.18 7.76 16.75
CA THR A 45 -0.79 9.08 17.28
C THR A 45 -1.61 10.15 16.58
N VAL A 46 -2.13 11.09 17.36
CA VAL A 46 -2.77 12.32 16.90
C VAL A 46 -2.10 13.46 17.67
N CYS A 47 -1.50 14.40 16.95
CA CYS A 47 -0.84 15.56 17.54
C CYS A 47 -0.98 16.80 16.63
N SER A 48 -0.37 17.92 17.02
CA SER A 48 -0.38 19.17 16.25
C SER A 48 0.27 19.02 14.86
N LYS A 49 1.22 18.09 14.68
CA LYS A 49 1.84 17.80 13.38
C LYS A 49 0.97 16.98 12.46
N GLY A 50 0.08 16.14 12.99
CA GLY A 50 -0.70 15.25 12.15
C GLY A 50 -1.29 14.03 12.84
N ILE A 51 -1.53 13.02 12.04
CA ILE A 51 -2.11 11.73 12.41
C ILE A 51 -1.24 10.65 11.82
N ALA A 52 -0.78 9.73 12.66
CA ALA A 52 -0.16 8.49 12.24
C ALA A 52 -1.00 7.33 12.76
N GLY A 53 -1.71 6.65 11.85
CA GLY A 53 -2.56 5.50 12.20
C GLY A 53 -1.77 4.31 12.72
N ALA A 54 -2.45 3.26 13.21
CA ALA A 54 -1.79 2.10 13.79
C ALA A 54 -1.04 1.26 12.72
N ARG A 55 0.18 0.83 13.05
CA ARG A 55 0.96 -0.15 12.26
C ARG A 55 0.82 -1.50 12.94
N MET A 56 0.57 -2.54 12.14
CA MET A 56 0.32 -3.89 12.64
C MET A 56 -0.85 -3.95 13.64
N ARG A 57 -1.17 -5.16 14.12
CA ARG A 57 -2.43 -5.44 14.83
C ARG A 57 -2.24 -5.26 16.34
N THR A 58 -2.00 -4.02 16.77
CA THR A 58 -1.61 -3.69 18.15
C THR A 58 -2.79 -3.42 19.09
N LEU A 59 -3.97 -3.09 18.57
CA LEU A 59 -5.12 -2.81 19.42
C LEU A 59 -5.88 -4.10 19.78
N PRO A 60 -6.06 -4.40 21.08
CA PRO A 60 -6.95 -5.46 21.54
C PRO A 60 -8.35 -5.29 20.95
N ALA A 61 -9.02 -6.40 20.63
CA ALA A 61 -10.31 -6.39 19.93
C ALA A 61 -11.38 -5.50 20.59
N TRP A 62 -11.33 -5.34 21.92
CA TRP A 62 -12.27 -4.50 22.68
C TRP A 62 -12.08 -2.99 22.42
N ARG A 63 -10.84 -2.50 22.25
CA ARG A 63 -10.57 -1.08 21.93
C ARG A 63 -11.04 -0.68 20.53
N ARG A 64 -11.14 -1.63 19.61
CA ARG A 64 -11.65 -1.42 18.24
C ARG A 64 -13.15 -1.11 18.19
N ARG A 65 -13.89 -1.46 19.25
CA ARG A 65 -15.34 -1.24 19.38
C ARG A 65 -15.69 0.12 20.00
N LEU A 66 -14.70 0.90 20.44
CA LEU A 66 -14.95 2.22 21.01
C LEU A 66 -15.21 3.23 19.87
N PRO A 67 -16.44 3.75 19.71
CA PRO A 67 -16.83 4.52 18.53
C PRO A 67 -16.16 5.90 18.44
N PHE A 68 -15.60 6.41 19.54
CA PHE A 68 -14.90 7.71 19.59
C PHE A 68 -13.42 7.62 19.19
N LEU A 69 -12.82 6.43 19.24
CA LEU A 69 -11.51 6.21 18.63
C LEU A 69 -11.76 6.07 17.13
N LYS A 70 -11.57 7.16 16.37
CA LYS A 70 -11.42 7.08 14.91
C LYS A 70 -10.39 5.98 14.65
N ASN A 71 -10.85 4.82 14.16
CA ASN A 71 -10.01 3.66 13.92
C ASN A 71 -9.11 3.97 12.70
N TRP A 72 -8.02 4.70 12.93
CA TRP A 72 -6.98 5.02 11.95
C TRP A 72 -6.20 3.75 11.62
N GLU A 73 -6.83 2.87 10.86
CA GLU A 73 -6.38 1.52 10.57
C GLU A 73 -5.54 1.44 9.29
N ASN A 74 -5.01 0.24 9.03
CA ASN A 74 -4.36 -0.04 7.76
C ASN A 74 -5.38 -0.01 6.62
N HIS A 75 -4.98 0.55 5.48
CA HIS A 75 -5.74 0.47 4.23
C HIS A 75 -7.16 1.05 4.32
N MET A 76 -7.27 2.17 5.03
CA MET A 76 -8.54 2.88 5.19
C MET A 76 -9.00 3.46 3.84
N PRO A 77 -10.30 3.41 3.52
CA PRO A 77 -10.86 4.05 2.34
C PRO A 77 -10.62 5.57 2.31
N ALA A 78 -10.36 6.13 1.13
CA ALA A 78 -10.13 7.56 0.93
C ALA A 78 -11.30 8.40 1.46
N GLU A 79 -12.52 7.98 1.14
CA GLU A 79 -13.75 8.64 1.58
C GLU A 79 -13.85 8.75 3.11
N ARG A 80 -13.48 7.68 3.84
CA ARG A 80 -13.47 7.70 5.31
C ARG A 80 -12.45 8.69 5.86
N ILE A 81 -11.27 8.77 5.25
CA ILE A 81 -10.22 9.72 5.66
C ILE A 81 -10.70 11.14 5.43
N ARG A 82 -11.25 11.44 4.24
CA ARG A 82 -11.84 12.75 3.89
C ARG A 82 -12.89 13.18 4.90
N THR A 83 -13.83 12.29 5.25
CA THR A 83 -14.85 12.54 6.27
C THR A 83 -14.23 12.83 7.64
N TYR A 84 -13.15 12.14 8.01
CA TYR A 84 -12.54 12.28 9.32
C TYR A 84 -11.68 13.52 9.49
N ILE A 85 -10.99 13.97 8.43
CA ILE A 85 -10.11 15.15 8.49
C ILE A 85 -10.79 16.44 8.04
N GLY A 86 -11.97 16.34 7.42
CA GLY A 86 -12.72 17.47 6.86
C GLY A 86 -12.29 17.82 5.43
N LYS A 87 -13.24 18.36 4.66
CA LYS A 87 -13.06 18.69 3.23
C LYS A 87 -11.93 19.69 3.00
N GLU A 88 -11.88 20.77 3.77
CA GLU A 88 -10.86 21.82 3.61
C GLU A 88 -9.45 21.26 3.71
N LYS A 89 -9.18 20.47 4.76
CA LYS A 89 -7.88 19.84 4.97
C LYS A 89 -7.56 18.80 3.91
N TRP A 90 -8.54 18.00 3.49
CA TRP A 90 -8.40 17.03 2.41
C TRP A 90 -8.01 17.69 1.09
N ASP A 91 -8.72 18.75 0.69
CA ASP A 91 -8.49 19.46 -0.57
C ASP A 91 -7.14 20.17 -0.58
N ALA A 92 -6.72 20.71 0.56
CA ALA A 92 -5.42 21.38 0.72
C ALA A 92 -4.22 20.42 0.89
N SER A 93 -4.44 19.10 0.91
CA SER A 93 -3.39 18.10 1.08
C SER A 93 -3.03 17.43 -0.23
N LEU A 94 -1.75 17.12 -0.42
CA LEU A 94 -1.29 16.21 -1.46
C LEU A 94 -1.67 14.77 -1.09
N LYS A 95 -2.42 14.07 -1.92
CA LYS A 95 -2.80 12.66 -1.73
C LYS A 95 -1.74 11.78 -2.39
N ILE A 96 -1.10 10.95 -1.59
CA ILE A 96 0.02 10.10 -2.00
C ILE A 96 -0.40 8.65 -1.88
N ALA A 97 -0.13 7.82 -2.89
CA ALA A 97 -0.33 6.38 -2.78
C ALA A 97 0.89 5.62 -3.29
N THR A 98 1.13 4.44 -2.72
CA THR A 98 2.08 3.49 -3.31
C THR A 98 1.36 2.59 -4.30
N VAL A 99 2.04 2.20 -5.36
CA VAL A 99 1.56 1.23 -6.36
C VAL A 99 2.69 0.29 -6.76
N ARG A 100 2.36 -0.81 -7.41
CA ARG A 100 3.30 -1.82 -7.90
C ARG A 100 2.73 -2.42 -9.16
N ASP A 101 3.60 -2.95 -10.03
CA ASP A 101 3.20 -3.79 -11.16
C ASP A 101 2.06 -4.75 -10.73
N PRO A 102 0.88 -4.69 -11.40
CA PRO A 102 -0.29 -5.46 -11.01
C PRO A 102 -0.01 -6.95 -10.90
N TYR A 103 0.80 -7.49 -11.82
CA TYR A 103 1.10 -8.92 -11.86
C TYR A 103 2.00 -9.34 -10.68
N ALA A 104 3.08 -8.61 -10.44
CA ALA A 104 4.01 -8.85 -9.34
C ALA A 104 3.36 -8.61 -7.97
N ARG A 105 2.42 -7.65 -7.89
CA ARG A 105 1.60 -7.38 -6.70
C ARG A 105 0.77 -8.60 -6.31
N MET A 106 0.11 -9.24 -7.29
CA MET A 106 -0.74 -10.40 -7.01
C MET A 106 0.08 -11.64 -6.64
N VAL A 107 1.22 -11.89 -7.29
CA VAL A 107 2.16 -12.95 -6.85
C VAL A 107 2.65 -12.68 -5.42
N SER A 108 2.97 -11.42 -5.08
CA SER A 108 3.35 -11.07 -3.70
C SER A 108 2.21 -11.30 -2.69
N MET A 109 0.95 -11.08 -3.08
CA MET A 109 -0.21 -11.35 -2.24
C MET A 109 -0.43 -12.85 -2.04
N PHE A 110 -0.32 -13.63 -3.12
CA PHE A 110 -0.45 -15.08 -3.12
C PHE A 110 0.52 -15.74 -2.13
N HIS A 111 1.83 -15.49 -2.26
CA HIS A 111 2.82 -16.03 -1.32
C HIS A 111 2.62 -15.53 0.11
N TRP A 112 2.08 -14.33 0.31
CA TRP A 112 1.78 -13.85 1.66
C TRP A 112 0.60 -14.59 2.31
N ARG A 113 -0.37 -15.06 1.51
CA ARG A 113 -1.43 -15.95 2.00
C ARG A 113 -0.90 -17.35 2.27
N ALA A 114 -0.08 -17.88 1.37
CA ALA A 114 0.57 -19.18 1.49
C ALA A 114 1.83 -19.17 2.38
N ARG A 115 2.03 -18.16 3.25
CA ARG A 115 3.27 -18.00 4.01
C ARG A 115 3.57 -19.09 5.04
N ASN A 116 2.59 -19.95 5.31
CA ASN A 116 2.71 -21.10 6.20
C ASN A 116 2.84 -22.43 5.41
N GLU A 117 2.93 -22.35 4.09
CA GLU A 117 3.09 -23.49 3.19
C GLU A 117 4.52 -23.50 2.63
N ASP A 118 5.04 -24.69 2.31
CA ASP A 118 6.30 -24.80 1.57
C ASP A 118 6.03 -24.61 0.06
N THR A 119 6.00 -23.36 -0.38
CA THR A 119 5.70 -23.02 -1.78
C THR A 119 6.76 -23.52 -2.77
N ASN A 120 7.93 -23.95 -2.30
CA ASN A 120 8.98 -24.52 -3.15
C ASN A 120 8.72 -25.99 -3.50
N ALA A 121 7.90 -26.69 -2.70
CA ALA A 121 7.56 -28.08 -2.94
C ALA A 121 6.55 -28.27 -4.08
N TRP A 122 5.84 -27.21 -4.47
CA TRP A 122 4.88 -27.27 -5.58
C TRP A 122 5.59 -27.47 -6.92
N SER A 123 4.99 -28.26 -7.80
CA SER A 123 5.33 -28.25 -9.23
C SER A 123 4.91 -26.93 -9.89
N ASP A 124 5.37 -26.68 -11.11
CA ASP A 124 4.98 -25.45 -11.84
C ASP A 124 3.49 -25.43 -12.16
N ASP A 125 2.91 -26.57 -12.53
CA ASP A 125 1.48 -26.68 -12.83
C ASP A 125 0.64 -26.49 -11.56
N GLU A 126 1.05 -27.10 -10.44
CA GLU A 126 0.38 -26.90 -9.15
C GLU A 126 0.44 -25.43 -8.72
N ALA A 127 1.60 -24.77 -8.89
CA ALA A 127 1.75 -23.36 -8.56
C ALA A 127 0.82 -22.46 -9.39
N LYS A 128 0.65 -22.73 -10.69
CA LYS A 128 -0.29 -22.02 -11.57
C LYS A 128 -1.74 -22.26 -11.18
N GLU A 129 -2.13 -23.51 -10.94
CA GLU A 129 -3.50 -23.87 -10.55
C GLU A 129 -3.90 -23.23 -9.21
N ARG A 130 -3.03 -23.31 -8.20
CA ARG A 130 -3.24 -22.65 -6.91
C ARG A 130 -3.30 -21.14 -7.03
N PHE A 131 -2.47 -20.56 -7.88
CA PHE A 131 -2.47 -19.11 -8.12
C PHE A 131 -3.77 -18.65 -8.80
N LEU A 132 -4.23 -19.36 -9.83
CA LEU A 132 -5.50 -19.07 -10.50
C LEU A 132 -6.69 -19.22 -9.53
N THR A 133 -6.70 -20.28 -8.71
CA THR A 133 -7.68 -20.48 -7.64
C THR A 133 -7.69 -19.29 -6.67
N PHE A 134 -6.51 -18.82 -6.26
CA PHE A 134 -6.37 -17.62 -5.43
C PHE A 134 -6.92 -16.36 -6.11
N LEU A 135 -6.63 -16.16 -7.40
CA LEU A 135 -7.10 -15.01 -8.19
C LEU A 135 -8.63 -14.99 -8.34
N ASN A 136 -9.26 -16.16 -8.49
CA ASN A 136 -10.71 -16.31 -8.56
C ASN A 136 -11.40 -16.18 -7.20
N GLY A 137 -10.65 -16.22 -6.09
CA GLY A 137 -11.15 -15.98 -4.75
C GLY A 137 -11.35 -14.51 -4.37
N SER A 138 -11.67 -14.29 -3.09
CA SER A 138 -11.83 -12.94 -2.53
C SER A 138 -10.49 -12.31 -2.16
N TRP A 139 -10.25 -11.09 -2.63
CA TRP A 139 -9.10 -10.25 -2.29
C TRP A 139 -9.40 -8.78 -2.60
N PRO A 140 -8.80 -7.83 -1.85
CA PRO A 140 -9.05 -6.40 -2.06
C PRO A 140 -8.29 -5.88 -3.28
N ASP A 141 -8.98 -5.21 -4.20
CA ASP A 141 -8.38 -4.52 -5.35
C ASP A 141 -7.68 -3.18 -4.97
N ASP A 142 -7.99 -2.66 -3.78
CA ASP A 142 -7.58 -1.38 -3.21
C ASP A 142 -8.18 -0.13 -3.86
N SER A 143 -9.15 -0.26 -4.77
CA SER A 143 -9.85 0.87 -5.41
C SER A 143 -10.39 1.86 -4.38
N ARG A 144 -11.10 1.38 -3.36
CA ARG A 144 -11.67 2.20 -2.27
C ARG A 144 -10.63 3.00 -1.46
N ILE A 145 -9.35 2.60 -1.48
CA ILE A 145 -8.27 3.32 -0.79
C ILE A 145 -7.88 4.58 -1.56
N VAL A 146 -8.02 4.56 -2.88
CA VAL A 146 -7.48 5.57 -3.81
C VAL A 146 -8.55 6.23 -4.67
N MET A 147 -9.83 5.89 -4.46
CA MET A 147 -10.96 6.43 -5.20
C MET A 147 -12.05 6.96 -4.29
N ILE A 148 -12.73 8.00 -4.77
CA ILE A 148 -13.98 8.54 -4.23
C ILE A 148 -14.90 8.76 -5.43
N ASP A 149 -16.13 8.25 -5.36
CA ASP A 149 -17.14 8.37 -6.44
C ASP A 149 -16.63 7.89 -7.82
N GLY A 150 -15.78 6.86 -7.83
CA GLY A 150 -15.20 6.29 -9.05
C GLY A 150 -13.97 7.02 -9.59
N GLU A 151 -13.64 8.20 -9.06
CA GLU A 151 -12.49 8.98 -9.49
C GLU A 151 -11.27 8.74 -8.63
N CYS A 152 -10.10 8.68 -9.27
CA CYS A 152 -8.84 8.54 -8.57
C CYS A 152 -8.48 9.86 -7.89
N VAL A 153 -8.27 9.81 -6.57
CA VAL A 153 -7.99 11.00 -5.75
C VAL A 153 -6.50 11.21 -5.49
N VAL A 154 -5.63 10.40 -6.10
CA VAL A 154 -4.19 10.40 -5.84
C VAL A 154 -3.50 11.45 -6.71
N ASP A 155 -2.76 12.34 -6.08
CA ASP A 155 -1.98 13.39 -6.74
C ASP A 155 -0.55 12.92 -7.07
N HIS A 156 -0.01 11.97 -6.30
CA HIS A 156 1.34 11.42 -6.49
C HIS A 156 1.41 9.92 -6.20
N PHE A 157 1.80 9.15 -7.20
CA PHE A 157 2.08 7.73 -7.05
C PHE A 157 3.57 7.49 -6.78
N ILE A 158 3.86 6.62 -5.81
CA ILE A 158 5.18 6.01 -5.63
C ILE A 158 5.10 4.57 -6.14
N ARG A 159 5.68 4.32 -7.30
CA ARG A 159 5.78 3.00 -7.93
C ARG A 159 6.90 2.21 -7.26
N PHE A 160 6.62 0.96 -6.95
CA PHE A 160 7.60 0.05 -6.37
C PHE A 160 8.85 -0.07 -7.27
N GLU A 161 8.64 -0.08 -8.58
CA GLU A 161 9.66 -0.23 -9.62
C GLU A 161 10.49 1.03 -9.85
N ASN A 162 9.93 2.21 -9.53
CA ASN A 162 10.58 3.52 -9.73
C ASN A 162 10.69 4.31 -8.41
N ARG A 163 10.81 3.59 -7.30
CA ARG A 163 10.60 4.09 -5.94
C ARG A 163 11.42 5.34 -5.64
N ASP A 164 12.71 5.31 -5.92
CA ASP A 164 13.64 6.35 -5.48
C ASP A 164 13.41 7.66 -6.26
N ALA A 165 13.14 7.55 -7.56
CA ALA A 165 12.78 8.70 -8.39
C ALA A 165 11.42 9.30 -8.00
N ASP A 166 10.42 8.46 -7.75
CA ASP A 166 9.10 8.92 -7.33
C ASP A 166 9.14 9.55 -5.92
N ILE A 167 10.02 9.08 -5.01
CA ILE A 167 10.24 9.71 -3.70
C ILE A 167 10.96 11.05 -3.83
N ALA A 168 11.97 11.15 -4.71
CA ALA A 168 12.66 12.41 -4.97
C ALA A 168 11.71 13.47 -5.54
N GLU A 169 10.80 13.08 -6.46
CA GLU A 169 9.75 13.96 -6.96
C GLU A 169 8.76 14.37 -5.87
N LEU A 170 8.36 13.43 -5.01
CA LEU A 170 7.49 13.75 -3.87
C LEU A 170 8.13 14.79 -2.96
N GLY A 171 9.42 14.64 -2.63
CA GLY A 171 10.16 15.62 -1.83
C GLY A 171 10.10 17.03 -2.43
N ARG A 172 10.32 17.14 -3.75
CA ARG A 172 10.18 18.41 -4.49
C ARG A 172 8.76 18.99 -4.38
N LYS A 173 7.71 18.19 -4.56
CA LYS A 173 6.31 18.63 -4.46
C LYS A 173 5.95 19.10 -3.04
N LEU A 174 6.51 18.47 -2.03
CA LEU A 174 6.27 18.80 -0.63
C LEU A 174 7.20 19.91 -0.08
N GLY A 175 8.23 20.30 -0.83
CA GLY A 175 9.24 21.26 -0.37
C GLY A 175 10.12 20.73 0.76
N ILE A 176 10.30 19.40 0.84
CA ILE A 176 11.13 18.73 1.86
C ILE A 176 12.12 17.77 1.23
N THR A 177 13.25 17.54 1.90
CA THR A 177 14.19 16.50 1.50
C THR A 177 13.71 15.14 2.01
N LEU A 178 13.42 14.22 1.09
CA LEU A 178 13.19 12.82 1.40
C LEU A 178 14.38 12.01 0.90
N ASP A 179 15.01 11.24 1.77
CA ASP A 179 16.12 10.36 1.44
C ASP A 179 15.62 8.92 1.23
N PRO A 180 15.59 8.40 -0.01
CA PRO A 180 15.16 7.03 -0.28
C PRO A 180 16.06 5.97 0.38
N SER A 181 17.32 6.30 0.69
CA SER A 181 18.27 5.36 1.31
C SER A 181 17.93 5.08 2.79
N SER A 182 17.20 5.99 3.44
CA SER A 182 16.70 5.82 4.81
C SER A 182 15.59 4.78 4.95
N LEU A 183 15.09 4.25 3.82
CA LEU A 183 14.05 3.22 3.82
C LEU A 183 14.59 1.92 4.40
N GLN A 184 14.16 1.61 5.62
CA GLN A 184 14.43 0.31 6.21
C GLN A 184 13.83 -0.79 5.32
N HIS A 185 14.68 -1.76 4.94
CA HIS A 185 14.27 -2.99 4.28
C HIS A 185 13.59 -3.91 5.30
N THR A 186 12.37 -3.54 5.68
CA THR A 186 11.53 -4.25 6.67
C THR A 186 11.20 -5.69 6.27
N LYS A 187 11.24 -6.02 4.96
CA LYS A 187 10.85 -7.35 4.46
C LYS A 187 11.77 -7.85 3.36
N ASN A 188 12.65 -8.78 3.70
CA ASN A 188 13.37 -9.59 2.74
C ASN A 188 12.42 -10.66 2.14
N THR A 189 11.70 -10.30 1.08
CA THR A 189 10.78 -11.25 0.38
C THR A 189 11.50 -12.10 -0.67
N THR A 190 12.78 -11.84 -0.93
CA THR A 190 13.59 -12.52 -1.94
C THR A 190 13.92 -13.97 -1.54
N SER A 191 14.04 -14.27 -0.24
CA SER A 191 14.38 -15.62 0.24
C SER A 191 13.26 -16.65 0.04
N ALA A 192 12.01 -16.23 -0.14
CA ALA A 192 10.86 -17.12 -0.32
C ALA A 192 10.60 -17.51 -1.80
N ARG A 193 11.29 -16.88 -2.76
CA ARG A 193 11.02 -17.00 -4.21
C ARG A 193 12.14 -17.72 -4.97
N ARG A 194 12.80 -18.70 -4.35
CA ARG A 194 14.07 -19.24 -4.88
C ARG A 194 14.00 -19.90 -6.26
N SER A 195 12.81 -20.20 -6.81
CA SER A 195 12.69 -20.90 -8.11
C SER A 195 11.79 -20.29 -9.18
N ARG A 196 10.90 -19.34 -8.86
CA ARG A 196 9.89 -18.83 -9.83
C ARG A 196 9.92 -17.31 -10.00
N SER A 197 9.93 -16.87 -11.24
CA SER A 197 9.68 -15.51 -11.66
C SER A 197 8.19 -15.16 -11.54
N THR A 198 7.83 -13.90 -11.76
CA THR A 198 6.41 -13.49 -11.74
C THR A 198 5.65 -14.11 -12.90
N ASP A 199 6.24 -14.18 -14.09
CA ASP A 199 5.55 -14.65 -15.29
C ASP A 199 5.26 -16.16 -15.26
N ASP A 200 6.02 -16.95 -14.49
CA ASP A 200 5.82 -18.39 -14.34
C ASP A 200 4.46 -18.77 -13.72
N TYR A 201 3.82 -17.83 -13.02
CA TYR A 201 2.49 -18.02 -12.42
C TYR A 201 1.33 -17.76 -13.39
N TYR A 202 1.55 -17.06 -14.50
CA TYR A 202 0.47 -16.51 -15.30
C TYR A 202 0.12 -17.36 -16.53
N THR A 203 -1.06 -17.95 -16.49
CA THR A 203 -1.81 -18.37 -17.69
C THR A 203 -2.54 -17.18 -18.32
N PRO A 204 -3.02 -17.27 -19.58
CA PRO A 204 -3.86 -16.23 -20.17
C PRO A 204 -5.09 -15.87 -19.31
N GLU A 205 -5.75 -16.88 -18.73
CA GLU A 205 -6.88 -16.68 -17.81
C GLU A 205 -6.47 -15.89 -16.56
N ALA A 206 -5.34 -16.25 -15.94
CA ALA A 206 -4.83 -15.52 -14.77
C ALA A 206 -4.53 -14.05 -15.09
N ARG A 207 -4.01 -13.75 -16.30
CA ARG A 207 -3.77 -12.37 -16.75
C ARG A 207 -5.07 -11.59 -16.87
N GLU A 208 -6.10 -12.18 -17.48
CA GLU A 208 -7.41 -11.56 -17.66
C GLU A 208 -8.05 -11.18 -16.31
N VAL A 209 -7.98 -12.08 -15.31
CA VAL A 209 -8.52 -11.80 -13.97
C VAL A 209 -7.83 -10.58 -13.33
N VAL A 210 -6.50 -10.48 -13.46
CA VAL A 210 -5.73 -9.35 -12.93
C VAL A 210 -6.07 -8.06 -13.67
N GLU A 211 -6.10 -8.08 -15.00
CA GLU A 211 -6.39 -6.90 -15.81
C GLU A 211 -7.81 -6.37 -15.57
N ARG A 212 -8.79 -7.26 -15.45
CA ARG A 212 -10.18 -6.90 -15.17
C ARG A 212 -10.35 -6.31 -13.77
N ARG A 213 -9.83 -6.98 -12.73
CA ARG A 213 -10.06 -6.60 -11.32
C ARG A 213 -9.15 -5.47 -10.84
N LEU A 214 -7.96 -5.32 -11.43
CA LEU A 214 -7.03 -4.24 -11.14
C LEU A 214 -6.96 -3.20 -12.28
N HIS A 215 -8.02 -3.08 -13.08
CA HIS A 215 -8.07 -2.19 -14.25
C HIS A 215 -7.59 -0.76 -13.92
N TRP A 216 -7.91 -0.26 -12.72
CA TRP A 216 -7.55 1.07 -12.27
C TRP A 216 -6.03 1.34 -12.23
N LEU A 217 -5.21 0.32 -12.00
CA LEU A 217 -3.74 0.48 -12.05
C LEU A 217 -3.28 0.79 -13.47
N PHE A 218 -3.91 0.19 -14.47
CA PHE A 218 -3.61 0.45 -15.88
C PHE A 218 -4.16 1.82 -16.29
N ASP A 219 -5.42 2.10 -15.91
CA ASP A 219 -6.13 3.29 -16.37
C ASP A 219 -5.67 4.58 -15.67
N LYS A 220 -5.23 4.50 -14.40
CA LYS A 220 -4.94 5.66 -13.55
C LYS A 220 -3.50 5.72 -13.03
N ALA A 221 -2.80 4.59 -12.88
CA ALA A 221 -1.44 4.56 -12.35
C ALA A 221 -0.35 4.38 -13.44
N GLY A 222 -0.73 4.27 -14.72
CA GLY A 222 0.18 4.27 -15.87
C GLY A 222 0.89 2.94 -16.11
N TYR A 223 0.33 1.81 -15.64
CA TYR A 223 0.84 0.48 -15.98
C TYR A 223 0.30 0.02 -17.33
N THR A 224 1.07 -0.83 -18.02
CA THR A 224 0.70 -1.42 -19.30
C THR A 224 0.17 -2.84 -19.13
N ARG A 225 -0.85 -3.18 -19.93
CA ARG A 225 -1.34 -4.57 -20.04
C ARG A 225 -0.29 -5.37 -20.80
N LYS A 226 0.10 -6.55 -20.29
CA LYS A 226 1.00 -7.44 -21.00
C LYS A 226 0.18 -8.14 -22.10
N SER A 227 0.56 -7.98 -23.36
CA SER A 227 -0.05 -8.71 -24.48
C SER A 227 0.03 -10.22 -24.22
N ALA A 228 -1.06 -10.92 -24.53
CA ALA A 228 -1.16 -12.38 -24.44
C ALA A 228 -0.17 -13.09 -25.38
#